data_AF-A0A9J7J5N0-F1
#
_entry.id   AF-A0A9J7J5N0-F1
#
_cell.length_a   1.000
_cell.length_b   1.000
_cell.length_c   1.000
_cell.angle_alpha   90.00
_cell.angle_beta   90.00
_cell.angle_gamma   90.00
#
_symmetry.space_group_name_H-M   'P 1'
#
loop_
_entity.id
_entity.type
_entity.pdbx_description
1 polymer ?
#
loop_
_entity_poly.entity_id
_entity_poly.type
_entity_poly.pdbx_seq_one_letter_code
_entity_poly.pdbx_strand_id
1 'polypeptide(L)'
;MERIFVFLFLCVAFASGQTLSQRAHVVNHDKFFTEVMQETIYEIERRGFSTLKLTNITQNINTTMYRFQVLGTADYYNGFLVTIQHISVTNMRQTVGTNTVNGVPTPTATVHGNLNLIDAKLGYDVLYTPTEGEPHHFTGDFNHGQIRWLIS
;
A
#
# COMPACT_ATOMS: atom_id res chain seq x y z
N MET A 1 7.14 -2.15 17.61
CA MET A 1 5.81 -1.58 17.28
C MET A 1 5.65 -1.63 15.77
N GLU A 2 5.10 -2.73 15.26
CA GLU A 2 4.74 -2.86 13.85
C GLU A 2 3.51 -1.99 13.59
N ARG A 3 3.73 -0.82 12.98
CA ARG A 3 2.63 0.01 12.50
C ARG A 3 2.22 -0.50 11.13
N ILE A 4 1.15 -1.29 11.16
CA ILE A 4 0.44 -1.84 10.00
C ILE A 4 -0.03 -0.67 9.12
N PHE A 5 0.46 -0.67 7.88
CA PHE A 5 -0.01 0.19 6.79
C PHE A 5 -1.43 -0.24 6.42
N VAL A 6 -2.38 0.70 6.40
CA VAL A 6 -3.74 0.46 5.87
C VAL A 6 -3.95 1.36 4.66
N PHE A 7 -3.50 0.89 3.49
CA PHE A 7 -4.04 1.33 2.21
C PHE A 7 -5.18 0.36 1.87
N LEU A 8 -6.42 0.76 2.15
CA LEU A 8 -7.61 0.03 1.68
C LEU A 8 -7.86 0.41 0.22
N PHE A 9 -7.18 -0.27 -0.71
CA PHE A 9 -7.75 -0.44 -2.05
C PHE A 9 -8.87 -1.49 -1.92
N LEU A 10 -10.06 -1.03 -1.52
CA LEU A 10 -11.30 -1.82 -1.59
C LEU A 10 -11.70 -1.94 -3.07
N CYS A 11 -11.00 -2.76 -3.83
CA CYS A 11 -11.52 -3.27 -5.10
C CYS A 11 -12.37 -4.50 -4.80
N VAL A 12 -13.48 -4.31 -4.08
CA VAL A 12 -14.40 -5.43 -3.82
C VAL A 12 -15.22 -5.70 -5.08
N ALA A 13 -14.79 -6.69 -5.85
CA ALA A 13 -15.58 -7.21 -6.96
C ALA A 13 -16.68 -8.12 -6.40
N PHE A 14 -17.88 -7.57 -6.21
CA PHE A 14 -19.05 -8.36 -5.83
C PHE A 14 -19.70 -8.98 -7.07
N ALA A 15 -19.73 -10.31 -7.14
CA ALA A 15 -20.53 -11.05 -8.10
C ALA A 15 -21.60 -11.86 -7.36
N SER A 16 -22.88 -11.53 -7.56
CA SER A 16 -24.03 -12.26 -7.00
C SER A 16 -24.57 -13.26 -8.02
N GLY A 17 -24.45 -14.56 -7.74
CA GLY A 17 -25.12 -15.63 -8.49
C GLY A 17 -26.41 -16.09 -7.81
N GLN A 18 -27.30 -16.81 -8.50
CA GLN A 18 -28.54 -17.33 -7.89
C GLN A 18 -28.43 -18.78 -7.39
N THR A 19 -27.37 -19.52 -7.72
CA THR A 19 -27.14 -20.88 -7.22
C THR A 19 -25.65 -21.13 -6.98
N LEU A 20 -25.28 -21.46 -5.73
CA LEU A 20 -23.93 -21.92 -5.43
C LEU A 20 -23.91 -23.46 -5.56
N SER A 21 -23.35 -23.99 -6.64
CA SER A 21 -22.95 -25.40 -6.67
C SER A 21 -21.69 -25.57 -5.82
N GLN A 22 -21.48 -26.76 -5.23
CA GLN A 22 -20.32 -27.09 -4.37
C GLN A 22 -18.94 -26.84 -5.00
N ARG A 23 -18.86 -26.39 -6.27
CA ARG A 23 -17.64 -26.07 -7.02
C ARG A 23 -17.70 -24.73 -7.77
N ALA A 24 -18.51 -23.79 -7.30
CA ALA A 24 -18.57 -22.45 -7.88
C ALA A 24 -17.20 -21.76 -7.75
N HIS A 25 -16.71 -21.18 -8.85
CA HIS A 25 -15.48 -20.42 -8.91
C HIS A 25 -15.66 -19.21 -9.85
N VAL A 26 -15.02 -18.10 -9.51
CA VAL A 26 -14.90 -16.92 -10.36
C VAL A 26 -13.93 -17.25 -11.49
N VAL A 27 -14.47 -17.23 -12.71
CA VAL A 27 -13.71 -17.46 -13.93
C VAL A 27 -12.87 -16.21 -14.24
N ASN A 28 -11.58 -16.39 -14.56
CA ASN A 28 -10.66 -15.32 -14.95
C ASN A 28 -10.51 -14.17 -13.93
N HIS A 29 -10.63 -14.49 -12.63
CA HIS A 29 -10.48 -13.50 -11.56
C HIS A 29 -9.10 -12.82 -11.56
N ASP A 30 -8.06 -13.55 -11.94
CA ASP A 30 -6.69 -13.06 -12.11
C ASP A 30 -6.60 -11.98 -13.19
N LYS A 31 -7.18 -12.22 -14.37
CA LYS A 31 -7.19 -11.28 -15.48
C LYS A 31 -7.98 -10.02 -15.12
N PHE A 32 -9.19 -10.19 -14.58
CA PHE A 32 -10.03 -9.06 -14.18
C PHE A 32 -9.32 -8.15 -13.17
N PHE A 33 -8.74 -8.73 -12.11
CA PHE A 33 -8.03 -7.93 -11.11
C PHE A 33 -6.79 -7.24 -11.68
N THR A 34 -6.06 -7.93 -12.57
CA THR A 34 -4.89 -7.35 -13.21
C THR A 34 -5.28 -6.14 -14.06
N GLU A 35 -6.34 -6.24 -14.87
CA GLU A 35 -6.85 -5.14 -15.70
C GLU A 35 -7.31 -3.95 -14.85
N VAL A 36 -8.12 -4.20 -13.81
CA VAL A 36 -8.58 -3.14 -12.89
C VAL A 36 -7.41 -2.43 -12.20
N MET A 37 -6.41 -3.19 -11.75
CA MET A 37 -5.22 -2.62 -11.12
C MET A 37 -4.39 -1.79 -12.11
N GLN A 38 -4.23 -2.26 -13.35
CA GLN A 38 -3.52 -1.53 -14.39
C GLN A 38 -4.23 -0.20 -14.72
N GLU A 39 -5.54 -0.22 -14.92
CA GLU A 39 -6.33 0.99 -15.17
C GLU A 39 -6.25 1.97 -14.00
N THR A 40 -6.37 1.46 -12.77
CA THR A 40 -6.31 2.27 -11.54
C THR A 40 -4.96 2.98 -11.42
N ILE A 41 -3.86 2.25 -11.63
CA ILE A 41 -2.51 2.82 -11.55
C ILE A 41 -2.28 3.81 -12.68
N TYR A 42 -2.72 3.49 -13.90
CA TYR A 42 -2.61 4.41 -15.03
C TYR A 42 -3.29 5.75 -14.76
N GLU A 43 -4.50 5.71 -14.17
CA GLU A 43 -5.20 6.94 -13.77
C GLU A 43 -4.50 7.70 -12.65
N ILE A 44 -3.89 7.00 -11.69
CA ILE A 44 -3.09 7.64 -10.62
C ILE A 44 -1.84 8.28 -11.20
N GLU A 45 -1.13 7.59 -12.08
CA GLU A 45 0.07 8.11 -12.76
C GLU A 45 -0.28 9.37 -13.55
N ARG A 46 -1.38 9.35 -14.31
CA ARG A 46 -1.89 10.51 -15.06
C ARG A 46 -2.18 11.72 -14.17
N ARG A 47 -2.67 11.50 -12.94
CA ARG A 47 -2.94 12.56 -11.95
C ARG A 47 -1.71 12.94 -11.13
N GLY A 48 -0.66 12.13 -11.17
CA GLY A 48 0.55 12.26 -10.37
C GLY A 48 0.49 11.44 -9.07
N PHE A 49 1.53 10.64 -8.86
CA PHE A 49 1.73 9.84 -7.63
C PHE A 49 1.81 10.69 -6.36
N SER A 50 2.13 11.99 -6.48
CA SER A 50 2.19 12.94 -5.37
C SER A 50 0.86 13.12 -4.62
N THR A 51 -0.25 12.70 -5.25
CA THR A 51 -1.58 12.64 -4.61
C THR A 51 -1.67 11.53 -3.55
N LEU A 52 -0.82 10.50 -3.62
CA LEU A 52 -0.75 9.43 -2.65
C LEU A 52 0.12 9.87 -1.47
N LYS A 53 -0.55 10.43 -0.45
CA LYS A 53 0.09 10.89 0.78
C LYS A 53 0.47 9.73 1.70
N LEU A 54 1.62 9.88 2.34
CA LEU A 54 2.16 8.94 3.30
C LEU A 54 1.98 9.48 4.71
N THR A 55 1.92 8.57 5.67
CA THR A 55 1.82 8.94 7.09
C THR A 55 3.11 9.57 7.56
N ASN A 56 2.99 10.52 8.47
CA ASN A 56 4.15 11.10 9.16
C ASN A 56 4.81 10.04 10.05
N ILE A 57 6.13 10.06 10.11
CA ILE A 57 6.95 9.12 10.86
C ILE A 57 7.89 9.93 11.75
N THR A 58 8.05 9.50 12.99
CA THR A 58 9.05 10.07 13.91
C THR A 58 10.07 8.99 14.23
N GLN A 59 11.34 9.31 14.10
CA GLN A 59 12.46 8.42 14.37
C GLN A 59 13.39 9.06 15.39
N ASN A 60 13.66 8.34 16.48
CA ASN A 60 14.72 8.73 17.41
C ASN A 60 16.06 8.22 16.88
N ILE A 61 17.01 9.13 16.71
CA ILE A 61 18.35 8.85 16.20
C ILE A 61 19.32 8.89 17.37
N ASN A 62 19.99 7.77 17.58
CA ASN A 62 21.15 7.68 18.46
C ASN A 62 22.19 6.80 17.76
N THR A 63 23.07 7.44 17.00
CA THR A 63 24.08 6.74 16.20
C THR A 63 25.39 7.51 16.18
N THR A 64 26.47 6.84 15.81
CA THR A 64 27.79 7.46 15.61
C THR A 64 28.14 7.36 14.14
N MET A 65 28.32 8.52 13.49
CA MET A 65 28.74 8.61 12.09
C MET A 65 30.08 9.33 12.01
N TYR A 66 31.08 8.72 11.36
CA TYR A 66 32.41 9.32 11.16
C TYR A 66 33.06 9.92 12.43
N ARG A 67 32.90 9.22 13.58
CA ARG A 67 33.36 9.64 14.92
C ARG A 67 32.59 10.81 15.56
N PHE A 68 31.49 11.25 14.97
CA PHE A 68 30.55 12.20 15.57
C PHE A 68 29.31 11.47 16.08
N GLN A 69 28.84 11.85 17.26
CA GLN A 69 27.57 11.34 17.79
C GLN A 69 26.43 12.17 17.23
N VAL A 70 25.49 11.50 16.56
CA VAL A 70 24.26 12.10 16.03
C VAL A 70 23.14 11.67 16.97
N LEU A 71 22.68 12.63 17.77
CA LEU A 71 21.61 12.48 18.75
C LEU A 71 20.49 13.45 18.42
N GLY A 72 19.27 12.93 18.31
CA GLY A 72 18.10 13.77 18.08
C GLY A 72 16.90 12.98 17.59
N THR A 73 15.90 13.72 17.14
CA THR A 73 14.66 13.18 16.59
C THR A 73 14.48 13.69 15.16
N ALA A 74 14.18 12.78 14.23
CA ALA A 74 13.81 13.12 12.86
C ALA A 74 12.31 12.91 12.66
N ASP A 75 11.60 13.98 12.33
CA ASP A 75 10.19 13.97 11.96
C ASP A 75 10.07 14.06 10.44
N TYR A 76 9.57 12.98 9.84
CA TYR A 76 9.26 12.88 8.41
C TYR A 76 7.79 13.23 8.22
N TYR A 77 7.51 14.28 7.45
CA TYR A 77 6.15 14.76 7.21
C TYR A 77 5.92 15.08 5.73
N ASN A 78 4.64 15.30 5.38
CA ASN A 78 4.23 15.58 4.01
C ASN A 78 4.73 14.53 3.00
N GLY A 79 4.80 13.27 3.43
CA GLY A 79 5.31 12.21 2.59
C GLY A 79 4.42 11.93 1.38
N PHE A 80 5.02 11.57 0.25
CA PHE A 80 4.29 11.19 -0.96
C PHE A 80 5.06 10.17 -1.80
N LEU A 81 4.34 9.42 -2.62
CA LEU A 81 4.94 8.55 -3.62
C LEU A 81 5.43 9.39 -4.80
N VAL A 82 6.71 9.22 -5.17
CA VAL A 82 7.35 9.96 -6.27
C VAL A 82 7.22 9.18 -7.57
N THR A 83 7.66 7.92 -7.57
CA THR A 83 7.64 7.03 -8.74
C THR A 83 7.48 5.57 -8.35
N ILE A 84 7.00 4.76 -9.30
CA ILE A 84 7.02 3.29 -9.26
C ILE A 84 7.56 2.82 -10.60
N GLN A 85 8.48 1.86 -10.61
CA GLN A 85 8.98 1.31 -11.87
C GLN A 85 8.10 0.16 -12.39
N HIS A 86 7.74 -0.78 -11.52
CA HIS A 86 6.90 -1.93 -11.90
C HIS A 86 5.87 -2.26 -10.84
N ILE A 87 4.78 -2.87 -11.30
CA ILE A 87 3.70 -3.37 -10.44
C ILE A 87 3.44 -4.81 -10.80
N SER A 88 3.25 -5.65 -9.78
CA SER A 88 2.83 -7.03 -9.98
C SER A 88 1.75 -7.42 -8.98
N VAL A 89 0.84 -8.28 -9.42
CA VAL A 89 -0.15 -8.92 -8.57
C VAL A 89 0.21 -10.39 -8.46
N THR A 90 0.34 -10.90 -7.23
CA THR A 90 0.82 -12.25 -6.95
C THR A 90 -0.03 -12.94 -5.89
N ASN A 91 0.04 -14.28 -5.80
CA ASN A 91 -0.70 -15.09 -4.83
C ASN A 91 -2.22 -14.83 -4.85
N MET A 92 -2.78 -14.64 -6.05
CA MET A 92 -4.22 -14.49 -6.22
C MET A 92 -4.94 -15.76 -5.80
N ARG A 93 -5.94 -15.60 -4.93
CA ARG A 93 -6.79 -16.66 -4.40
C ARG A 93 -8.21 -16.17 -4.39
N GLN A 94 -9.15 -17.08 -4.60
CA GLN A 94 -10.56 -16.80 -4.47
C GLN A 94 -11.17 -17.60 -3.32
N THR A 95 -12.12 -16.98 -2.63
CA THR A 95 -12.97 -17.62 -1.64
C THR A 95 -14.39 -17.43 -2.10
N VAL A 96 -15.14 -18.53 -2.25
CA VAL A 96 -16.55 -18.50 -2.60
C VAL A 96 -17.34 -19.08 -1.44
N GLY A 97 -18.38 -18.38 -1.00
CA GLY A 97 -19.19 -18.76 0.14
C GLY A 97 -20.62 -18.24 0.01
N THR A 98 -21.33 -18.24 1.13
CA THR A 98 -22.68 -17.71 1.24
C THR A 98 -22.76 -16.80 2.45
N ASN A 99 -23.16 -15.54 2.25
CA ASN A 99 -23.45 -14.60 3.31
C ASN A 99 -24.96 -14.37 3.41
N THR A 100 -25.49 -14.29 4.62
CA THR A 100 -26.89 -13.94 4.84
C THR A 100 -27.05 -12.42 4.79
N VAL A 101 -27.77 -11.92 3.78
CA VAL A 101 -28.10 -10.50 3.64
C VAL A 101 -29.61 -10.38 3.81
N ASN A 102 -30.07 -9.62 4.80
CA ASN A 102 -31.50 -9.44 5.12
C ASN A 102 -32.28 -10.76 5.31
N GLY A 103 -31.66 -11.76 5.94
CA GLY A 103 -32.27 -13.08 6.16
C GLY A 103 -32.25 -14.02 4.95
N VAL A 104 -31.72 -13.58 3.81
CA VAL A 104 -31.60 -14.40 2.59
C VAL A 104 -30.14 -14.81 2.36
N PRO A 105 -29.84 -16.12 2.23
CA PRO A 105 -28.51 -16.59 1.84
C PRO A 105 -28.18 -16.11 0.43
N THR A 106 -27.17 -15.24 0.32
CA THR A 106 -26.65 -14.72 -0.95
C THR A 106 -25.25 -15.29 -1.16
N PRO A 107 -24.96 -15.91 -2.32
CA PRO A 107 -23.61 -16.35 -2.59
C PRO A 107 -22.68 -15.15 -2.77
N THR A 108 -21.49 -15.27 -2.20
CA THR A 108 -20.46 -14.25 -2.26
C THR A 108 -19.17 -14.86 -2.78
N ALA A 109 -18.44 -14.10 -3.57
CA ALA A 109 -17.08 -14.41 -3.97
C ALA A 109 -16.17 -13.25 -3.59
N THR A 110 -15.01 -13.57 -3.04
CA THR A 110 -13.98 -12.59 -2.69
C THR A 110 -12.66 -13.07 -3.26
N VAL A 111 -11.86 -12.15 -3.78
CA VAL A 111 -10.58 -12.48 -4.41
C VAL A 111 -9.50 -11.71 -3.68
N HIS A 112 -8.56 -12.44 -3.12
CA HIS A 112 -7.45 -11.91 -2.35
C HIS A 112 -6.14 -12.07 -3.11
N GLY A 113 -5.21 -11.14 -2.94
CA GLY A 113 -3.90 -11.19 -3.55
C GLY A 113 -2.88 -10.32 -2.85
N ASN A 114 -1.68 -10.29 -3.41
CA ASN A 114 -0.65 -9.33 -3.03
C ASN A 114 -0.38 -8.38 -4.19
N LEU A 115 -0.57 -7.08 -3.94
CA LEU A 115 -0.06 -6.01 -4.78
C LEU A 115 1.39 -5.73 -4.39
N ASN A 116 2.31 -5.82 -5.34
CA ASN A 116 3.70 -5.42 -5.13
C ASN A 116 4.01 -4.20 -6.01
N LEU A 117 4.54 -3.15 -5.40
CA LEU A 117 5.25 -2.09 -6.10
C LEU A 117 6.74 -2.40 -6.04
N ILE A 118 7.39 -2.38 -7.18
CA ILE A 118 8.80 -2.71 -7.32
C ILE A 118 9.53 -1.45 -7.76
N ASP A 119 10.65 -1.19 -7.09
CA ASP A 119 11.47 0.01 -7.23
C ASP A 119 10.64 1.29 -7.06
N ALA A 120 9.97 1.38 -5.91
CA ALA A 120 9.18 2.55 -5.52
C ALA A 120 10.07 3.60 -4.85
N LYS A 121 9.85 4.87 -5.19
CA LYS A 121 10.53 6.01 -4.58
C LYS A 121 9.56 6.86 -3.78
N LEU A 122 9.89 7.11 -2.52
CA LEU A 122 9.09 7.92 -1.59
C LEU A 122 9.83 9.22 -1.31
N GLY A 123 9.10 10.33 -1.18
CA GLY A 123 9.63 11.64 -0.81
C GLY A 123 9.02 12.11 0.50
N TYR A 124 9.82 12.78 1.33
CA TYR A 124 9.40 13.37 2.61
C TYR A 124 10.10 14.71 2.84
N ASP A 125 9.39 15.61 3.52
CA ASP A 125 10.03 16.71 4.23
C ASP A 125 10.48 16.19 5.60
N VAL A 126 11.67 16.60 6.03
CA VAL A 126 12.31 16.09 7.25
C VAL A 126 12.69 17.25 8.15
N LEU A 127 12.19 17.24 9.38
CA LEU A 127 12.63 18.12 10.45
C LEU A 127 13.49 17.30 11.41
N TYR A 128 14.78 17.60 11.45
CA TYR A 128 15.70 17.00 12.41
C TYR A 128 15.91 17.95 13.59
N THR A 129 15.59 17.48 14.78
CA THR A 129 15.78 18.20 16.04
C THR A 129 16.92 17.52 16.82
N PRO A 130 18.14 18.08 16.81
CA PRO A 130 19.24 17.53 17.59
C PRO A 130 18.98 17.70 19.09
N THR A 131 19.63 16.87 19.92
CA THR A 131 19.57 17.04 21.39
C THR A 131 20.23 18.33 21.87
N GLU A 132 21.22 18.81 21.12
CA GLU A 132 21.90 20.08 21.34
C GLU A 132 21.98 20.87 20.03
N GLY A 133 21.63 22.15 20.07
CA GLY A 133 21.62 23.04 18.90
C GLY A 133 20.22 23.25 18.30
N GLU A 134 20.19 23.88 17.12
CA GLU A 134 18.94 24.27 16.46
C GLU A 134 18.35 23.16 15.59
N PRO A 135 17.02 23.13 15.37
CA PRO A 135 16.40 22.24 14.40
C PRO A 135 16.81 22.55 12.96
N HIS A 136 16.89 21.51 12.12
CA HIS A 136 17.27 21.61 10.72
C HIS A 136 16.21 20.99 9.81
N HIS A 137 15.89 21.66 8.70
CA HIS A 137 14.96 21.17 7.70
C HIS A 137 15.70 20.59 6.49
N PHE A 138 15.22 19.45 6.02
CA PHE A 138 15.73 18.75 4.84
C PHE A 138 14.58 18.21 3.98
N THR A 139 14.92 17.80 2.77
CA THR A 139 14.07 16.94 1.95
C THR A 139 14.78 15.60 1.79
N GLY A 140 14.07 14.51 2.04
CA GLY A 140 14.60 13.16 1.94
C GLY A 140 13.84 12.34 0.91
N ASP A 141 14.57 11.56 0.11
CA ASP A 141 13.99 10.53 -0.75
C ASP A 141 14.49 9.13 -0.38
N PHE A 142 13.57 8.16 -0.45
CA PHE A 142 13.79 6.79 -0.01
C PHE A 142 13.41 5.83 -1.12
N ASN A 143 14.35 4.99 -1.51
CA ASN A 143 14.12 3.94 -2.50
C ASN A 143 13.78 2.63 -1.80
N HIS A 144 12.67 2.04 -2.19
CA HIS A 144 12.24 0.72 -1.75
C HIS A 144 12.25 -0.23 -2.94
N GLY A 145 13.09 -1.27 -2.86
CA GLY A 145 13.14 -2.29 -3.91
C GLY A 145 11.81 -3.03 -4.07
N GLN A 146 11.07 -3.23 -2.98
CA GLN A 146 9.71 -3.75 -3.03
C GLN A 146 8.86 -3.26 -1.86
N ILE A 147 7.64 -2.81 -2.14
CA ILE A 147 6.58 -2.60 -1.16
C ILE A 147 5.43 -3.55 -1.49
N ARG A 148 4.97 -4.32 -0.50
CA ARG A 148 3.90 -5.33 -0.68
C ARG A 148 2.69 -5.00 0.18
N TRP A 149 1.50 -5.11 -0.43
CA TRP A 149 0.22 -5.00 0.26
C TRP A 149 -0.70 -6.18 -0.06
N LEU A 150 -1.51 -6.54 0.92
CA LEU A 150 -2.60 -7.48 0.74
C LEU A 150 -3.80 -6.73 0.13
N ILE A 151 -4.38 -7.29 -0.92
CA ILE A 151 -5.59 -6.79 -1.59
C ILE A 151 -6.70 -7.84 -1.47
N SER A 152 -7.95 -7.40 -1.42
CA SER A 152 -9.15 -8.24 -1.19
C SER A 152 -10.41 -7.63 -1.80
#